data_AF-A0A662V3C8-F1
#
_entry.id   AF-A0A662V3C8-F1
#
_cell.length_a   1.000
_cell.length_b   1.000
_cell.length_c   1.000
_cell.angle_alpha   90.00
_cell.angle_beta   90.00
_cell.angle_gamma   90.00
#
_symmetry.space_group_name_H-M   'P 1'
#
loop_
_entity.id
_entity.type
_entity.pdbx_description
1 polymer ?
#
loop_
_entity_poly.entity_id
_entity_poly.type
_entity_poly.pdbx_seq_one_letter_code
_entity_poly.pdbx_strand_id
1 'polypeptide(L)'
;MVEVYHPKRWDLIRDLFAFNPEGATDTIMDIGREMGIKLKQRNVSEMVKTCSKAMTREGFEACLVMHKTLISNEFEVKTDPKFEELLRRLDEKVDRIWYGDLFAKHMG
;
A
#
# COMPACT_ATOMS: atom_id res chain seq x y z
N MET A 1 -2.47 23.49 1.82
CA MET A 1 -1.86 22.33 2.51
C MET A 1 -2.29 21.10 1.75
N VAL A 2 -1.36 20.28 1.27
CA VAL A 2 -1.72 18.97 0.72
C VAL A 2 -1.98 18.07 1.92
N GLU A 3 -3.21 17.62 2.10
CA GLU A 3 -3.58 16.71 3.18
C GLU A 3 -2.88 15.37 2.97
N VAL A 4 -1.99 14.98 3.87
CA VAL A 4 -1.39 13.65 3.84
C VAL A 4 -2.45 12.62 4.18
N TYR A 5 -2.67 11.64 3.31
CA TYR A 5 -3.59 10.54 3.62
C TYR A 5 -2.97 9.59 4.65
N HIS A 6 -3.71 9.34 5.73
CA HIS A 6 -3.35 8.43 6.80
C HIS A 6 -4.13 7.11 6.63
N PRO A 7 -3.47 5.97 6.33
CA PRO A 7 -4.14 4.69 6.17
C PRO A 7 -4.98 4.30 7.38
N LYS A 8 -6.25 3.96 7.16
CA LYS A 8 -7.18 3.56 8.23
C LYS A 8 -6.88 2.15 8.74
N ARG A 9 -6.38 1.28 7.87
CA ARG A 9 -6.07 -0.13 8.14
C ARG A 9 -4.56 -0.37 8.16
N TRP A 10 -3.81 0.57 8.76
CA TRP A 10 -2.35 0.50 8.80
C TRP A 10 -1.84 -0.84 9.32
N ASP A 11 -2.55 -1.43 10.29
CA ASP A 11 -2.26 -2.71 10.92
C ASP A 11 -2.39 -3.87 9.94
N LEU A 12 -3.50 -3.93 9.19
CA LEU A 12 -3.76 -4.95 8.17
C LEU A 12 -2.83 -4.81 6.97
N ILE A 13 -2.56 -3.58 6.52
CA ILE A 13 -1.62 -3.33 5.43
C ILE A 13 -0.21 -3.78 5.85
N ARG A 14 0.23 -3.41 7.06
CA ARG A 14 1.53 -3.81 7.59
C ARG A 14 1.60 -5.34 7.81
N ASP A 15 0.52 -5.99 8.23
CA ASP A 15 0.44 -7.47 8.29
C ASP A 15 0.53 -8.10 6.91
N LEU A 16 -0.18 -7.58 5.92
CA LEU A 16 -0.07 -8.03 4.53
C LEU A 16 1.38 -7.91 4.04
N PHE A 17 2.06 -6.80 4.35
CA PHE A 17 3.46 -6.59 3.98
C PHE A 17 4.41 -7.58 4.67
N ALA A 18 4.11 -7.95 5.92
CA ALA A 18 4.94 -8.85 6.71
C ALA A 18 4.74 -10.33 6.37
N PHE A 19 3.48 -10.75 6.18
CA PHE A 19 3.13 -12.16 5.99
C PHE A 19 3.07 -12.59 4.51
N ASN A 20 2.76 -11.68 3.60
CA ASN A 20 2.70 -11.95 2.17
C ASN A 20 3.29 -10.78 1.36
N PRO A 21 4.61 -10.54 1.45
CA PRO A 21 5.26 -9.41 0.79
C PRO A 21 5.16 -9.44 -0.74
N GLU A 22 5.13 -10.63 -1.34
CA GLU A 22 4.93 -10.81 -2.78
C GLU A 22 3.50 -10.41 -3.18
N GLY A 23 2.48 -10.96 -2.49
CA GLY A 23 1.08 -10.58 -2.73
C GLY A 23 0.79 -9.11 -2.43
N ALA A 24 1.45 -8.52 -1.43
CA ALA A 24 1.41 -7.08 -1.15
C ALA A 24 1.97 -6.27 -2.33
N THR A 25 3.13 -6.68 -2.86
CA THR A 25 3.76 -6.05 -4.03
C THR A 25 2.83 -6.12 -5.24
N ASP A 26 2.31 -7.31 -5.54
CA ASP A 26 1.41 -7.52 -6.68
C ASP A 26 0.13 -6.70 -6.56
N THR A 27 -0.45 -6.64 -5.36
CA THR A 27 -1.64 -5.82 -5.08
C THR A 27 -1.38 -4.34 -5.38
N ILE A 28 -0.25 -3.80 -4.91
CA ILE A 28 0.11 -2.39 -5.15
C ILE A 28 0.39 -2.14 -6.63
N MET A 29 1.06 -3.06 -7.32
CA MET A 29 1.32 -2.98 -8.77
C MET A 29 0.01 -2.99 -9.57
N ASP A 30 -0.96 -3.82 -9.20
CA ASP A 30 -2.28 -3.87 -9.83
C ASP A 30 -3.08 -2.59 -9.58
N ILE A 31 -3.06 -2.03 -8.36
CA ILE A 31 -3.65 -0.72 -8.08
C ILE A 31 -3.00 0.35 -8.97
N GLY A 32 -1.66 0.34 -9.08
CA GLY A 32 -0.93 1.23 -9.98
C GLY A 32 -1.45 1.12 -11.42
N ARG A 33 -1.60 -0.10 -11.95
CA ARG A 33 -2.13 -0.34 -13.30
C ARG A 33 -3.56 0.20 -13.46
N GLU A 34 -4.45 -0.04 -12.48
CA GLU A 34 -5.82 0.48 -12.47
C GLU A 34 -5.88 2.01 -12.46
N MET A 35 -4.88 2.67 -11.86
CA MET A 35 -4.73 4.11 -11.84
C MET A 35 -4.05 4.68 -13.10
N GLY A 36 -3.66 3.85 -14.06
CA GLY A 36 -2.88 4.26 -15.23
C GLY A 36 -1.45 4.67 -14.87
N ILE A 37 -0.90 4.12 -13.79
CA ILE A 37 0.44 4.41 -13.28
C ILE A 37 1.36 3.24 -13.57
N LYS A 38 2.54 3.52 -14.14
CA LYS A 38 3.58 2.53 -14.36
C LYS A 38 4.57 2.49 -13.20
N LEU A 39 4.19 1.78 -12.14
CA LEU A 39 5.06 1.52 -11.01
C LEU A 39 6.24 0.60 -11.39
N LYS A 40 7.37 0.69 -10.68
CA LYS A 40 8.46 -0.29 -10.76
C LYS A 40 8.37 -1.24 -9.59
N GLN A 41 8.29 -2.53 -9.90
CA GLN A 41 8.21 -3.60 -8.91
C GLN A 41 9.30 -3.49 -7.84
N ARG A 42 10.56 -3.19 -8.24
CA ARG A 42 11.67 -3.02 -7.30
C ARG A 42 11.39 -1.97 -6.21
N ASN A 43 10.81 -0.83 -6.58
CA ASN A 43 10.56 0.27 -5.65
C ASN A 43 9.38 -0.05 -4.72
N VAL A 44 8.36 -0.70 -5.25
CA VAL A 44 7.22 -1.19 -4.46
C VAL A 44 7.68 -2.27 -3.47
N SER A 45 8.46 -3.27 -3.92
CA SER A 45 8.98 -4.33 -3.06
C SER A 45 9.89 -3.79 -1.96
N GLU A 46 10.68 -2.75 -2.24
CA GLU A 46 11.49 -2.07 -1.23
C GLU A 46 10.62 -1.40 -0.16
N MET A 47 9.58 -0.66 -0.56
CA MET A 47 8.60 -0.06 0.36
C MET A 47 7.88 -1.12 1.21
N VAL A 48 7.40 -2.21 0.60
CA VAL A 48 6.74 -3.32 1.31
C VAL A 48 7.68 -3.89 2.37
N LYS A 49 8.91 -4.22 1.97
CA LYS A 49 9.91 -4.81 2.87
C LYS A 49 10.28 -3.89 4.03
N THR A 50 10.49 -2.60 3.79
CA THR A 50 10.88 -1.67 4.85
C THR A 50 9.72 -1.36 5.79
N CYS A 51 8.54 -1.09 5.26
CA CYS A 51 7.39 -0.69 6.08
C CYS A 51 6.75 -1.86 6.83
N SER A 52 6.98 -3.12 6.42
CA SER A 52 6.58 -4.32 7.18
C SER A 52 7.15 -4.36 8.62
N LYS A 53 8.27 -3.67 8.87
CA LYS A 53 8.98 -3.67 10.16
C LYS A 53 8.46 -2.65 11.16
N ALA A 54 7.52 -1.78 10.75
CA ALA A 54 6.97 -0.78 11.65
C ALA A 54 6.12 -1.43 12.74
N MET A 55 6.39 -1.06 14.00
CA MET A 55 5.66 -1.58 15.17
C MET A 55 4.55 -0.64 15.65
N THR A 56 4.51 0.59 15.15
CA THR A 56 3.50 1.59 15.49
C THR A 56 2.91 2.19 14.22
N ARG A 57 1.72 2.78 14.36
CA ARG A 57 1.07 3.52 13.28
C ARG A 57 1.95 4.65 12.76
N GLU A 58 2.49 5.46 13.66
CA GLU A 58 3.34 6.60 13.31
C GLU A 58 4.60 6.15 12.58
N GLY A 59 5.21 5.03 13.01
CA GLY A 59 6.38 4.46 12.34
C GLY A 59 6.05 3.94 10.95
N PHE A 60 4.86 3.35 10.77
CA PHE A 60 4.39 2.87 9.47
C PHE A 60 4.12 4.03 8.51
N GLU A 61 3.41 5.05 8.97
CA GLU A 61 3.11 6.26 8.20
C GLU A 61 4.40 7.01 7.82
N ALA A 62 5.34 7.16 8.75
CA ALA A 62 6.66 7.73 8.47
C ALA A 62 7.41 6.94 7.40
N CYS A 63 7.36 5.60 7.44
CA CYS A 63 7.95 4.77 6.41
C CYS A 63 7.32 4.98 5.03
N LEU A 64 5.99 5.06 4.94
CA LEU A 64 5.29 5.36 3.68
C LEU A 64 5.69 6.74 3.13
N VAL A 65 5.80 7.75 4.00
CA VAL A 65 6.25 9.09 3.61
C VAL A 65 7.68 9.08 3.08
N MET A 66 8.60 8.32 3.66
CA MET A 66 9.97 8.17 3.15
C MET A 66 10.00 7.60 1.71
N HIS A 67 9.06 6.71 1.38
CA HIS A 67 8.97 6.10 0.05
C HIS A 67 8.06 6.90 -0.91
N LYS A 68 7.31 7.90 -0.42
CA LYS A 68 6.43 8.75 -1.23
C LYS A 68 7.17 9.34 -2.43
N THR A 69 8.36 9.90 -2.23
CA THR A 69 9.15 10.49 -3.33
C THR A 69 9.61 9.43 -4.33
N LEU A 70 10.06 8.26 -3.85
CA LEU A 70 10.53 7.16 -4.69
C LEU A 70 9.41 6.64 -5.61
N ILE A 71 8.22 6.41 -5.04
CA ILE A 71 7.04 5.93 -5.76
C ILE A 71 6.45 7.03 -6.65
N SER A 72 6.38 8.28 -6.16
CA SER A 72 5.80 9.40 -6.92
C SER A 72 6.64 9.82 -8.13
N ASN A 73 7.94 9.52 -8.12
CA ASN A 73 8.81 9.70 -9.29
C ASN A 73 8.45 8.77 -10.47
N GLU A 74 7.61 7.76 -10.24
CA GLU A 74 7.15 6.82 -11.27
C GLU A 74 5.84 7.28 -11.92
N PHE A 75 5.24 8.36 -11.42
CA PHE A 75 4.04 8.92 -11.99
C PHE A 75 4.40 9.81 -13.18
N GLU A 76 3.67 9.68 -14.30
CA GLU A 76 3.83 10.57 -15.47
C GLU A 76 3.63 12.05 -15.11
N VAL A 77 2.82 12.29 -14.08
CA VAL A 77 2.63 13.60 -13.43
C VAL A 77 3.02 13.43 -11.98
N LYS A 78 4.15 14.04 -11.59
CA LYS A 78 4.74 13.96 -10.24
C LYS A 78 3.90 14.74 -9.22
N THR A 79 2.73 14.21 -8.86
CA THR A 79 1.82 14.89 -7.94
C THR A 79 1.46 13.98 -6.77
N ASP A 80 1.64 14.53 -5.57
CA ASP A 80 1.26 13.97 -4.27
C ASP A 80 -0.12 13.29 -4.20
N PRO A 81 -1.19 13.80 -4.84
CA PRO A 81 -2.53 13.18 -4.77
C PRO A 81 -2.59 11.75 -5.31
N LYS A 82 -1.69 11.36 -6.23
CA LYS A 82 -1.67 10.00 -6.78
C LYS A 82 -1.13 8.98 -5.79
N PHE A 83 -0.18 9.37 -4.94
CA PHE A 83 0.32 8.49 -3.89
C PHE A 83 -0.72 8.30 -2.79
N GLU A 84 -1.40 9.37 -2.41
CA GLU A 84 -2.49 9.30 -1.43
C GLU A 84 -3.67 8.45 -1.93
N GLU A 85 -4.02 8.57 -3.21
CA GLU A 85 -5.02 7.72 -3.84
C GLU A 85 -4.59 6.24 -3.91
N LEU A 86 -3.30 5.97 -4.16
CA LEU A 86 -2.75 4.60 -4.08
C LEU A 86 -2.98 4.01 -2.68
N LEU A 87 -2.71 4.79 -1.63
CA LEU A 87 -2.92 4.37 -0.24
C LEU A 87 -4.41 4.14 0.10
N ARG A 88 -5.31 5.01 -0.38
CA ARG A 88 -6.77 4.81 -0.22
C ARG A 88 -7.23 3.50 -0.83
N ARG A 89 -6.80 3.21 -2.06
CA ARG A 89 -7.16 1.96 -2.74
C ARG A 89 -6.57 0.73 -2.05
N LEU A 90 -5.39 0.88 -1.45
CA LEU A 90 -4.79 -0.19 -0.67
C LEU A 90 -5.60 -0.50 0.60
N ASP A 91 -6.07 0.53 1.32
CA ASP A 91 -7.01 0.36 2.45
C ASP A 91 -8.28 -0.39 2.00
N GLU A 92 -8.86 -0.02 0.86
CA GLU A 92 -10.07 -0.67 0.35
C GLU A 92 -9.84 -2.12 -0.07
N LYS A 93 -8.70 -2.42 -0.70
CA LYS A 93 -8.36 -3.78 -1.14
C LYS A 93 -7.99 -4.69 0.03
N VAL A 94 -7.26 -4.20 1.03
CA VAL A 94 -6.89 -5.04 2.18
C VAL A 94 -8.12 -5.45 2.99
N ASP A 95 -9.11 -4.56 3.13
CA ASP A 95 -10.40 -4.92 3.74
C ASP A 95 -11.05 -6.06 2.94
N ARG A 96 -11.09 -5.99 1.60
CA ARG A 96 -11.67 -7.08 0.79
C ARG A 96 -10.91 -8.40 0.92
N ILE A 97 -9.58 -8.37 0.98
CA ILE A 97 -8.77 -9.59 1.17
C ILE A 97 -9.11 -10.21 2.52
N TRP A 98 -9.10 -9.41 3.59
CA TRP A 98 -9.29 -9.92 4.95
C TRP A 98 -10.72 -10.37 5.23
N TYR A 99 -11.72 -9.58 4.82
CA TYR A 99 -13.13 -9.96 4.95
C TYR A 99 -13.49 -11.09 3.98
N GLY A 100 -12.97 -11.08 2.74
CA GLY A 100 -13.19 -12.14 1.76
C GLY A 100 -12.68 -13.50 2.23
N ASP A 101 -11.48 -13.55 2.84
CA ASP A 101 -10.92 -14.78 3.42
C ASP A 101 -11.68 -15.25 4.66
N LEU A 102 -12.20 -14.33 5.48
CA LEU A 102 -13.06 -14.67 6.63
C LEU A 102 -14.42 -15.26 6.19
N PHE A 103 -15.02 -14.69 5.15
CA PHE A 103 -16.27 -15.20 4.58
C PHE A 103 -16.08 -16.54 3.86
N ALA A 104 -14.98 -16.72 3.11
CA ALA A 104 -14.67 -17.97 2.41
C ALA A 104 -14.41 -19.15 3.38
N LYS A 105 -13.80 -18.90 4.55
CA LYS A 105 -13.52 -19.92 5.57
C LYS A 105 -14.71 -20.32 6.45
N HIS A 106 -15.85 -19.64 6.36
CA HIS A 106 -17.03 -19.93 7.19
C HIS A 106 -18.25 -20.42 6.38
N MET A 107 -18.13 -20.51 5.04
CA MET A 107 -19.15 -21.10 4.16
C MET A 107 -18.62 -22.22 3.25
N GLY A 108 -17.40 -22.71 3.52
CA GLY A 108 -16.78 -23.86 2.83
C GLY A 108 -16.86 -25.14 3.65
#